data_AF-A0A842RSC7-F1
#
_entry.id   AF-A0A842RSC7-F1
#
_cell.length_a   1.000
_cell.length_b   1.000
_cell.length_c   1.000
_cell.angle_alpha   90.00
_cell.angle_beta   90.00
_cell.angle_gamma   90.00
#
_symmetry.space_group_name_H-M   'P 1'
#
loop_
_entity.id
_entity.type
_entity.pdbx_description
1 polymer ?
#
loop_
_entity_poly.entity_id
_entity_poly.type
_entity_poly.pdbx_seq_one_letter_code
_entity_poly.pdbx_strand_id
1 'polypeptide(L)' 'MPLRYNYCPFCGNKIVFRITEDDIDSARYPAPVYIHHDDDSCGKTSTFYVDSLLRVSYKELEKKPGAIKTLDTIR' A
#
# COMPACT_ATOMS: atom_id res chain seq x y z
N MET A 1 -7.59 10.43 9.86
CA MET A 1 -6.74 9.58 9.01
C MET A 1 -7.00 8.12 9.36
N PRO A 2 -7.55 7.30 8.45
CA PRO A 2 -7.81 5.90 8.74
C PRO A 2 -6.51 5.08 8.72
N LEU A 3 -6.24 4.35 9.81
CA LEU A 3 -5.25 3.29 9.81
C LEU A 3 -5.79 2.11 9.00
N ARG A 4 -5.00 1.62 8.05
CA ARG A 4 -5.29 0.42 7.28
C ARG A 4 -4.25 -0.63 7.61
N TYR A 5 -4.64 -1.88 7.44
CA TYR A 5 -3.71 -3.00 7.56
C TYR A 5 -3.88 -3.91 6.35
N ASN A 6 -2.80 -4.58 5.98
CA ASN A 6 -2.78 -5.65 5.00
C ASN A 6 -1.71 -6.68 5.41
N TYR A 7 -1.50 -7.69 4.59
CA TYR A 7 -0.40 -8.65 4.78
C TYR A 7 0.66 -8.42 3.71
N CYS A 8 1.92 -8.42 4.12
CA CYS A 8 3.02 -8.33 3.18
C CYS A 8 3.05 -9.60 2.32
N PRO A 9 2.98 -9.50 0.99
CA PRO A 9 3.00 -10.66 0.10
C PRO A 9 4.35 -11.39 0.08
N PHE A 10 5.42 -10.76 0.61
CA PHE A 10 6.77 -11.35 0.62
C PHE A 10 7.08 -12.16 1.87
N CYS A 11 6.64 -11.72 3.05
CA CYS A 11 6.93 -12.41 4.31
C CYS A 11 5.67 -12.91 5.03
N GLY A 12 4.48 -12.58 4.55
CA GLY A 12 3.20 -12.96 5.19
C GLY A 12 2.88 -12.19 6.47
N ASN A 13 3.78 -11.34 6.97
CA ASN A 13 3.56 -10.57 8.18
C ASN A 13 2.53 -9.46 7.96
N LYS A 14 1.77 -9.16 9.01
CA LYS A 14 0.80 -8.07 9.02
C LYS A 14 1.55 -6.73 8.94
N ILE A 15 1.15 -5.90 7.99
CA ILE A 15 1.64 -4.54 7.81
C ILE A 15 0.52 -3.55 8.12
N VAL A 16 0.84 -2.50 8.84
CA VAL A 16 -0.08 -1.41 9.18
C VAL A 16 0.45 -0.13 8.56
N PHE A 17 -0.40 0.70 7.98
CA PHE A 17 0.00 1.93 7.32
C PHE A 17 -1.11 2.97 7.36
N ARG A 18 -0.74 4.23 7.19
CA ARG A 18 -1.69 5.34 7.03
C ARG A 18 -1.80 5.67 5.56
N ILE A 19 -3.03 5.82 5.08
CA ILE A 19 -3.32 6.23 3.71
C ILE A 19 -4.40 7.32 3.73
N THR A 20 -4.20 8.32 2.90
CA THR A 20 -5.13 9.43 2.66
C THR A 20 -5.39 9.57 1.16
N GLU A 21 -6.39 10.38 0.80
CA GLU A 21 -6.69 10.67 -0.60
C GLU A 21 -5.53 11.39 -1.30
N ASP A 22 -4.72 12.17 -0.57
CA ASP A 22 -3.51 12.82 -1.08
C ASP A 22 -2.39 11.84 -1.45
N ASP A 23 -2.42 10.62 -0.91
CA ASP A 23 -1.41 9.60 -1.20
C ASP A 23 -1.72 8.81 -2.49
N ILE A 24 -2.90 9.03 -3.10
CA ILE A 24 -3.40 8.24 -4.22
C ILE A 24 -3.92 9.10 -5.37
N ASP A 25 -3.84 8.57 -6.58
CA ASP A 25 -4.46 9.22 -7.75
C ASP A 25 -5.97 8.96 -7.75
N SER A 26 -6.73 9.90 -7.18
CA SER A 26 -8.20 9.84 -7.13
C SER A 26 -8.86 9.98 -8.52
N ALA A 27 -8.10 10.37 -9.56
CA ALA A 27 -8.61 10.37 -10.93
C ALA A 27 -8.57 8.97 -11.57
N ARG A 28 -7.89 7.99 -10.96
CA ARG A 28 -7.68 6.65 -11.52
C ARG A 28 -7.90 5.56 -10.49
N TYR A 29 -9.06 4.89 -10.56
CA TYR A 29 -9.35 3.71 -9.77
C TYR A 29 -9.28 2.40 -10.58
N PRO A 30 -8.80 1.30 -9.98
CA PRO A 30 -8.22 1.23 -8.64
C PRO A 30 -6.81 1.84 -8.62
N ALA A 31 -6.54 2.73 -7.66
CA ALA A 31 -5.32 3.52 -7.60
C ALA A 31 -4.19 2.68 -7.01
N PRO A 32 -3.04 2.54 -7.69
CA PRO A 32 -1.90 1.82 -7.13
C PRO A 32 -1.28 2.61 -5.98
N VAL A 33 -0.82 1.87 -4.96
CA VAL A 33 -0.18 2.40 -3.75
C VAL A 33 1.02 1.53 -3.44
N TYR A 34 2.19 2.14 -3.29
CA TYR A 34 3.38 1.41 -2.88
C TYR A 34 3.49 1.44 -1.38
N ILE A 35 3.66 0.27 -0.77
CA ILE A 35 3.87 0.15 0.67
C ILE A 35 5.22 -0.50 0.89
N HIS A 36 6.13 0.26 1.49
CA HIS A 36 7.41 -0.24 1.93
C HIS A 36 7.24 -0.82 3.33
N HIS A 37 7.46 -2.14 3.42
CA HIS A 37 7.54 -2.80 4.71
C HIS A 37 8.87 -2.47 5.37
N ASP A 38 8.90 -1.32 6.04
CA ASP A 38 10.04 -0.79 6.80
C ASP A 38 10.09 -1.43 8.19
N ASP A 39 10.21 -2.75 8.22
CA ASP A 39 10.46 -3.53 9.42
C ASP A 39 11.46 -4.65 9.11
N ASP A 40 12.17 -5.15 10.14
CA ASP A 40 13.21 -6.18 10.06
C ASP A 40 12.75 -7.51 9.40
N SER A 41 11.47 -7.61 9.05
CA SER A 41 10.84 -8.77 8.43
C SER A 41 11.19 -8.97 6.95
N CYS A 42 11.21 -7.93 6.11
CA CYS A 42 11.50 -8.13 4.68
C CYS A 42 12.12 -6.95 3.93
N GLY A 43 11.92 -5.70 4.37
CA GLY A 43 12.45 -4.51 3.71
C GLY A 43 12.00 -4.31 2.25
N LYS A 44 10.98 -5.05 1.79
CA LYS A 44 10.51 -5.03 0.40
C LYS A 44 9.34 -4.06 0.23
N THR A 45 9.26 -3.45 -0.95
CA THR A 45 8.11 -2.65 -1.37
C THR A 45 7.09 -3.52 -2.09
N SER A 46 5.84 -3.44 -1.68
CA SER A 46 4.71 -4.14 -2.31
C SER A 46 3.75 -3.14 -2.94
N THR A 47 3.13 -3.51 -4.06
CA THR A 47 2.10 -2.70 -4.70
C THR A 47 0.72 -3.19 -4.27
N PHE A 48 -0.07 -2.28 -3.73
CA PHE A 48 -1.47 -2.50 -3.41
C PHE A 48 -2.33 -1.61 -4.28
N TYR A 49 -3.62 -1.92 -4.34
CA TYR A 49 -4.57 -1.10 -5.07
C TYR A 49 -5.68 -0.68 -4.14
N VAL A 50 -6.10 0.57 -4.26
CA VAL A 50 -7.18 1.11 -3.45
C VAL A 50 -8.33 1.60 -4.29
N ASP A 51 -9.54 1.44 -3.78
CA ASP A 51 -10.74 2.00 -4.39
C ASP A 51 -11.03 3.42 -3.86
N SER A 52 -12.12 4.02 -4.34
CA SER A 52 -12.58 5.34 -3.90
C SER A 52 -12.99 5.42 -2.43
N LEU A 53 -13.14 4.28 -1.75
CA LEU A 53 -13.42 4.19 -0.31
C LEU A 53 -12.15 3.89 0.50
N LEU A 54 -10.97 4.01 -0.12
CA LEU A 54 -9.66 3.68 0.46
C LEU A 54 -9.59 2.23 0.98
N ARG A 55 -10.35 1.31 0.35
CA ARG A 55 -10.26 -0.13 0.66
C ARG A 55 -9.10 -0.72 -0.11
N VAL A 56 -8.21 -1.37 0.62
CA VAL A 56 -6.98 -1.91 0.05
C VAL A 56 -7.23 -3.34 -0.40
N SER A 57 -7.07 -3.59 -1.70
CA SER A 57 -7.07 -4.92 -2.30
C SER A 57 -5.67 -5.23 -2.83
N TYR A 58 -5.16 -6.42 -2.49
CA TYR A 58 -3.92 -6.92 -3.07
C TYR A 58 -4.16 -7.28 -4.54
N LYS A 59 -3.29 -6.84 -5.46
CA LYS A 59 -3.43 -7.25 -6.86
C LYS A 59 -2.16 -7.68 -7.59
N GLU A 60 -0.94 -7.30 -7.20
CA GLU A 60 0.25 -7.79 -7.91
C GLU A 60 1.55 -7.57 -7.13
N LEU A 61 2.53 -8.46 -7.34
CA LEU A 61 3.90 -8.35 -6.81
C LEU A 61 4.74 -7.28 -7.53
N GLU A 62 4.30 -6.83 -8.71
CA GLU A 62 5.05 -5.90 -9.56
C GLU A 62 4.68 -4.43 -9.31
N LYS A 63 5.65 -3.53 -9.43
CA LYS A 63 5.40 -2.07 -9.39
C LYS A 63 4.68 -1.63 -10.66
N LYS A 64 3.39 -1.34 -10.57
CA LYS A 64 2.66 -0.68 -11.67
C LYS A 64 2.75 0.85 -11.54
N PRO A 65 3.13 1.56 -12.61
CA PRO A 65 3.20 3.01 -12.59
C PRO A 65 1.84 3.63 -12.24
N GLY A 66 1.84 4.68 -11.43
CA GLY A 66 0.63 5.44 -11.07
C GLY A 66 0.47 5.75 -9.58
N ALA A 67 1.27 5.15 -8.70
CA ALA A 67 1.21 5.52 -7.29
C ALA A 67 1.92 6.86 -7.11
N ILE A 68 1.26 7.80 -6.42
CA ILE A 68 1.81 9.14 -6.15
C ILE A 68 2.98 9.05 -5.17
N LYS A 69 2.88 8.13 -4.21
CA LYS A 69 3.82 8.04 -3.09
C LYS A 69 4.06 6.60 -2.65
N THR A 70 5.24 6.38 -2.07
CA THR A 70 5.52 5.17 -1.29
C THR A 70 5.22 5.46 0.17
N LEU A 71 4.41 4.61 0.79
CA LEU A 71 4.02 4.68 2.19
C LEU A 71 4.85 3.71 2.99
N ASP A 72 5.36 4.16 4.13
CA ASP A 72 6.06 3.30 5.07
C ASP A 72 5.06 2.67 6.03
N THR A 73 5.37 1.44 6.45
CA THR A 73 4.61 0.75 7.48
C THR A 73 4.85 1.37 8.85
N ILE A 74 3.81 1.34 9.69
CA ILE A 74 3.83 1.78 11.08
C ILE A 74 4.09 0.55 11.95
N ARG A 75 5.10 0.63 12.82
CA ARG A 75 5.40 -0.35 13.86
C ARG A 75 4.35 -0.37 14.97
#